data_AF-A0AA35SQ78-F1
#
_entry.id   AF-A0AA35SQ78-F1
#
_cell.length_a   1.000
_cell.length_b   1.000
_cell.length_c   1.000
_cell.angle_alpha   90.00
_cell.angle_beta   90.00
_cell.angle_gamma   90.00
#
_symmetry.space_group_name_H-M   'P 1'
#
loop_
_entity.id
_entity.type
_entity.pdbx_description
1 polymer ?
#
loop_
_entity_poly.entity_id
_entity_poly.type
_entity_poly.pdbx_seq_one_letter_code
_entity_poly.pdbx_strand_id
1 'polypeptide(L)'
;MGTLSMVYVDVASSDESLGPDTNEIYSMRIGPGTSSMSSATVYGALRALETFSQLVYRTPEGGYAISEVMLVDAPRFTYRGSMIDSSRHYLSRNTILAHLDAMSYSKFNVLHWHITDDQSFPYESIVFPQLSQKVRLCNPSVSRFVYH
;
A
#
# COMPACT_ATOMS: atom_id res chain seq x y z
N MET A 1 7.39 -31.68 10.32
CA MET A 1 7.20 -30.29 9.87
C MET A 1 7.83 -30.20 8.49
N GLY A 2 7.04 -29.96 7.45
CA GLY A 2 7.58 -29.83 6.09
C GLY A 2 8.05 -28.41 5.83
N THR A 3 8.98 -28.25 4.89
CA THR A 3 9.53 -26.95 4.51
C THR A 3 8.74 -26.39 3.34
N LEU A 4 8.40 -25.09 3.38
CA LEU A 4 7.90 -24.37 2.21
C LEU A 4 9.07 -24.12 1.24
N SER A 5 8.98 -24.65 0.03
CA SER A 5 10.06 -24.55 -0.97
C SER A 5 9.72 -23.59 -2.11
N MET A 6 8.44 -23.47 -2.47
CA MET A 6 8.02 -22.66 -3.60
C MET A 6 6.60 -22.12 -3.39
N VAL A 7 6.37 -20.89 -3.84
CA VAL A 7 5.06 -20.24 -3.88
C VAL A 7 4.79 -19.80 -5.31
N TYR A 8 3.71 -20.30 -5.90
CA TYR A 8 3.21 -19.82 -7.19
C TYR A 8 2.20 -18.69 -6.98
N VAL A 9 2.33 -17.61 -7.73
CA VAL A 9 1.37 -16.49 -7.73
C VAL A 9 0.74 -16.43 -9.11
N ASP A 10 -0.56 -16.70 -9.17
CA ASP A 10 -1.37 -16.66 -10.38
C ASP A 10 -2.25 -15.40 -10.37
N VAL A 11 -2.14 -14.61 -11.43
CA VAL A 11 -2.94 -13.40 -11.63
C VAL A 11 -3.66 -13.54 -12.96
N ALA A 12 -4.99 -13.60 -12.92
CA ALA A 12 -5.79 -13.93 -14.09
C ALA A 12 -5.80 -12.83 -15.16
N SER A 13 -5.73 -11.56 -14.74
CA SER A 13 -5.74 -10.39 -15.64
C SER A 13 -4.40 -9.69 -15.66
N SER A 14 -3.98 -9.23 -16.85
CA SER A 14 -2.85 -8.31 -17.03
C SER A 14 -3.25 -6.84 -16.87
N ASP A 15 -4.49 -6.55 -16.50
CA ASP A 15 -4.97 -5.19 -16.26
C ASP A 15 -4.43 -4.65 -14.94
N GLU A 16 -3.70 -3.54 -15.03
CA GLU A 16 -3.10 -2.83 -13.90
C GLU A 16 -3.81 -1.50 -13.63
N SER A 17 -5.04 -1.32 -14.13
CA SER A 17 -5.85 -0.15 -13.81
C SER A 17 -6.34 -0.19 -12.35
N LEU A 18 -6.10 0.90 -11.62
CA LEU A 18 -6.61 1.08 -10.26
C LEU A 18 -7.82 2.01 -10.28
N GLY A 19 -8.96 1.49 -9.86
CA GLY A 19 -10.20 2.24 -9.65
C GLY A 19 -11.00 1.81 -8.42
N PRO A 20 -12.13 2.48 -8.15
CA PRO A 20 -13.00 2.16 -7.00
C PRO A 20 -13.53 0.72 -6.99
N ASP A 21 -13.66 0.10 -8.17
CA ASP A 21 -14.22 -1.25 -8.35
C ASP A 21 -13.13 -2.31 -8.59
N THR A 22 -11.86 -1.97 -8.31
CA THR A 22 -10.74 -2.90 -8.46
C THR A 22 -10.97 -4.16 -7.63
N ASN A 23 -10.86 -5.32 -8.26
CA ASN A 23 -11.03 -6.59 -7.58
C ASN A 23 -9.77 -6.94 -6.75
N GLU A 24 -9.86 -6.77 -5.44
CA GLU A 24 -8.80 -7.09 -4.46
C GLU A 24 -8.95 -8.47 -3.81
N ILE A 25 -9.82 -9.34 -4.34
CA ILE A 25 -10.06 -10.69 -3.80
C ILE A 25 -8.88 -11.61 -4.14
N TYR A 26 -8.49 -12.45 -3.18
CA TYR A 26 -7.47 -13.46 -3.38
C TYR A 26 -7.78 -14.75 -2.63
N SER A 27 -7.21 -15.84 -3.11
CA SER A 27 -7.19 -17.14 -2.44
C SER A 27 -5.74 -17.57 -2.22
N MET A 28 -5.48 -18.22 -1.09
CA MET A 28 -4.15 -18.68 -0.72
C MET A 28 -4.21 -20.07 -0.10
N ARG A 29 -3.28 -20.93 -0.51
CA ARG A 29 -3.02 -22.22 0.11
C ARG A 29 -1.54 -22.32 0.47
N ILE A 30 -1.25 -22.27 1.76
CA ILE A 30 0.09 -22.45 2.32
C ILE A 30 0.19 -23.83 2.97
N GLY A 31 1.21 -24.57 2.56
CA GLY A 31 1.52 -25.90 3.08
C GLY A 31 2.96 -26.32 2.74
N PRO A 32 3.38 -27.52 3.16
CA PRO A 32 4.72 -28.01 2.90
C PRO A 32 4.95 -28.26 1.41
N GLY A 33 6.17 -28.02 0.93
CA GLY A 33 6.56 -28.16 -0.46
C GLY A 33 6.11 -26.96 -1.31
N THR A 34 5.05 -27.16 -2.08
CA THR A 34 4.55 -26.16 -3.04
C THR A 34 3.26 -25.53 -2.53
N SER A 35 3.26 -24.21 -2.45
CA SER A 35 2.10 -23.38 -2.11
C SER A 35 1.66 -22.53 -3.29
N SER A 36 0.44 -21.99 -3.22
CA SER A 36 -0.09 -21.14 -4.28
C SER A 36 -0.96 -20.01 -3.75
N MET A 37 -0.97 -18.92 -4.51
CA MET A 37 -1.84 -17.76 -4.36
C MET A 37 -2.47 -17.48 -5.71
N SER A 38 -3.75 -17.12 -5.72
CA SER A 38 -4.47 -16.79 -6.95
C SER A 38 -5.34 -15.57 -6.73
N SER A 39 -5.41 -14.71 -7.74
CA SER A 39 -6.20 -13.47 -7.71
C SER A 39 -6.64 -13.06 -9.11
N ALA A 40 -7.69 -12.24 -9.20
CA ALA A 40 -8.16 -11.73 -10.48
C ALA A 40 -7.24 -10.64 -11.05
N THR A 41 -6.67 -9.81 -10.18
CA THR A 41 -5.84 -8.64 -10.55
C THR A 41 -4.57 -8.61 -9.70
N VAL A 42 -3.57 -7.82 -10.13
CA VAL A 42 -2.33 -7.61 -9.38
C VAL A 42 -2.59 -7.08 -7.96
N TYR A 43 -3.67 -6.33 -7.75
CA TYR A 43 -4.01 -5.77 -6.44
C TYR A 43 -4.45 -6.85 -5.44
N GLY A 44 -5.17 -7.88 -5.90
CA GLY A 44 -5.46 -9.05 -5.08
C GLY A 44 -4.18 -9.80 -4.68
N ALA A 45 -3.24 -9.96 -5.61
CA ALA A 45 -1.93 -10.56 -5.33
C ALA A 45 -1.13 -9.74 -4.29
N LEU A 46 -1.14 -8.40 -4.36
CA LEU A 46 -0.51 -7.55 -3.34
C LEU A 46 -1.14 -7.76 -1.95
N ARG A 47 -2.46 -7.91 -1.86
CA ARG A 47 -3.13 -8.24 -0.58
C ARG A 47 -2.76 -9.63 -0.08
N ALA A 48 -2.61 -10.60 -0.99
CA ALA A 48 -2.15 -11.93 -0.66
C ALA A 48 -0.72 -11.92 -0.08
N LEU A 49 0.19 -11.19 -0.71
CA LEU A 49 1.58 -11.08 -0.25
C LEU A 49 1.68 -10.43 1.14
N GLU A 50 0.83 -9.43 1.43
CA GLU A 50 0.77 -8.85 2.77
C GLU A 50 0.29 -9.86 3.81
N THR A 51 -0.77 -10.63 3.52
CA THR A 51 -1.22 -11.68 4.43
C THR A 51 -0.16 -12.76 4.60
N PHE A 52 0.55 -13.14 3.53
CA PHE A 52 1.62 -14.10 3.58
C PHE A 52 2.77 -13.66 4.49
N SER A 53 3.16 -12.38 4.44
CA SER A 53 4.22 -11.82 5.30
C SER A 53 3.87 -11.97 6.79
N GLN A 54 2.60 -11.79 7.13
CA GLN A 54 2.08 -11.90 8.50
C GLN A 54 1.96 -13.35 9.00
N LEU A 55 1.94 -14.35 8.11
CA LEU A 55 1.92 -15.76 8.49
C LEU A 55 3.32 -16.30 8.86
N VAL A 56 4.38 -15.59 8.47
CA VAL A 56 5.76 -15.96 8.80
C VAL A 56 6.08 -15.49 10.22
N TYR A 57 6.56 -16.41 11.06
CA TYR A 57 6.93 -16.12 12.44
C TYR A 57 8.30 -16.71 12.79
N ARG A 58 8.94 -16.11 13.79
CA ARG A 58 10.24 -16.57 14.30
C ARG A 58 10.03 -17.67 15.32
N THR A 59 10.75 -18.79 15.18
CA THR A 59 10.72 -19.89 16.14
C THR A 59 11.63 -19.60 17.35
N PRO A 60 11.40 -20.22 18.52
CA PRO A 60 12.28 -20.07 19.68
C PRO A 60 13.74 -20.43 19.41
N GLU A 61 13.98 -21.34 18.47
CA GLU A 61 15.31 -21.81 18.04
C GLU A 61 16.01 -20.82 17.09
N GLY A 62 15.37 -19.70 16.76
CA GLY A 62 15.92 -18.65 15.92
C GLY A 62 15.70 -18.84 14.41
N GLY A 63 14.93 -19.85 14.00
CA GLY A 63 14.51 -20.07 12.62
C GLY A 63 13.24 -19.30 12.24
N TYR A 64 12.79 -19.48 10.99
CA TYR A 64 11.49 -19.01 10.52
C TYR A 64 10.59 -20.20 10.23
N ALA A 65 9.32 -20.07 10.62
CA ALA A 65 8.25 -20.99 10.27
C ALA A 65 7.08 -20.20 9.70
N ILE A 66 6.17 -20.89 9.02
CA ILE A 66 4.96 -20.32 8.46
C ILE A 66 3.76 -21.19 8.84
N SER A 67 2.64 -20.56 9.18
CA SER A 67 1.41 -21.28 9.46
C SER A 67 0.80 -21.87 8.19
N GLU A 68 0.45 -23.15 8.22
CA GLU A 68 -0.33 -23.78 7.15
C GLU A 68 -1.75 -23.21 7.15
N VAL A 69 -2.24 -22.78 6.00
CA VAL A 69 -3.56 -22.16 5.87
C VAL A 69 -4.15 -22.38 4.50
N MET A 70 -5.47 -22.48 4.43
CA MET A 70 -6.23 -22.35 3.21
C MET A 70 -7.29 -21.27 3.45
N LEU A 71 -7.24 -20.19 2.68
CA LEU A 71 -8.13 -19.05 2.86
C LEU A 71 -8.56 -18.43 1.53
N VAL A 72 -9.69 -17.74 1.60
CA VAL A 72 -10.17 -16.80 0.60
C VAL A 72 -10.49 -15.53 1.36
N ASP A 73 -9.94 -14.40 0.92
CA ASP A 73 -10.10 -13.11 1.59
C ASP A 73 -10.53 -12.04 0.59
N ALA A 74 -11.37 -11.14 1.08
CA ALA A 74 -12.03 -10.12 0.28
C ALA A 74 -12.37 -8.90 1.16
N PRO A 75 -12.17 -7.68 0.67
CA PRO A 75 -12.58 -6.50 1.42
C PRO A 75 -14.10 -6.42 1.49
N ARG A 76 -14.64 -6.16 2.69
CA ARG A 76 -16.07 -5.87 2.86
C ARG A 76 -16.50 -4.57 2.14
N PHE A 77 -15.60 -3.60 2.10
CA PHE A 77 -15.82 -2.29 1.46
C PHE A 77 -14.66 -1.98 0.52
N THR A 78 -14.99 -1.55 -0.70
CA THR A 78 -13.99 -1.21 -1.71
C THR A 78 -13.27 0.09 -1.39
N TYR A 79 -13.92 1.05 -0.73
CA TYR A 79 -13.29 2.30 -0.32
C TYR A 79 -12.76 2.21 1.12
N ARG A 80 -11.43 2.16 1.28
CA ARG A 80 -10.76 2.14 2.59
C ARG A 80 -9.72 3.25 2.64
N GLY A 81 -10.15 4.38 3.20
CA GLY A 81 -9.43 5.64 3.15
C GLY A 81 -8.67 5.99 4.42
N SER A 82 -7.48 6.57 4.26
CA SER A 82 -6.77 7.34 5.30
C SER A 82 -6.56 8.76 4.80
N MET A 83 -6.80 9.76 5.66
CA MET A 83 -6.59 11.17 5.32
C MET A 83 -5.28 11.68 5.91
N ILE A 84 -4.53 12.46 5.13
CA ILE A 84 -3.39 13.26 5.61
C ILE A 84 -3.63 14.73 5.28
N ASP A 85 -3.19 15.62 6.16
CA ASP A 85 -3.26 17.07 5.98
C ASP A 85 -1.83 17.62 5.99
N SER A 86 -1.37 18.06 4.81
CA SER A 86 -0.05 18.66 4.64
C SER A 86 -0.07 20.19 4.63
N SER A 87 -1.25 20.81 4.82
CA SER A 87 -1.40 22.26 4.81
C SER A 87 -1.21 22.84 6.20
N ARG A 88 -1.82 22.24 7.23
CA ARG A 88 -1.68 22.73 8.62
C ARG A 88 -0.27 22.57 9.15
N HIS A 89 0.35 21.43 8.82
CA HIS A 89 1.75 21.14 9.11
C HIS A 89 2.38 20.44 7.92
N TYR A 90 3.61 20.81 7.59
CA TYR A 90 4.34 20.16 6.53
C TYR A 90 4.65 18.69 6.88
N LEU A 91 4.33 17.78 5.96
CA LEU A 91 4.69 16.38 6.01
C LEU A 91 5.86 16.10 5.06
N SER A 92 6.94 15.54 5.59
CA SER A 92 8.09 15.19 4.76
C SER A 92 7.75 14.06 3.78
N ARG A 93 8.46 13.99 2.65
CA ARG A 93 8.36 12.87 1.69
C ARG A 93 8.47 11.51 2.38
N ASN A 94 9.44 11.36 3.27
CA ASN A 94 9.66 10.09 3.98
C ASN A 94 8.49 9.76 4.91
N THR A 95 7.88 10.77 5.53
CA THR A 95 6.69 10.60 6.37
C THR A 95 5.50 10.11 5.55
N ILE A 96 5.27 10.69 4.36
CA ILE A 96 4.18 10.28 3.47
C ILE A 96 4.41 8.86 2.95
N LEU A 97 5.64 8.51 2.56
CA LEU A 97 5.98 7.15 2.12
C LEU A 97 5.80 6.13 3.24
N ALA A 98 6.29 6.42 4.45
CA ALA A 98 6.07 5.55 5.60
C ALA A 98 4.58 5.37 5.94
N HIS A 99 3.76 6.40 5.70
CA HIS A 99 2.30 6.31 5.84
C HIS A 99 1.68 5.39 4.78
N LEU A 100 2.15 5.45 3.52
CA LEU A 100 1.74 4.52 2.47
C LEU A 100 2.13 3.07 2.78
N ASP A 101 3.32 2.85 3.35
CA ASP A 101 3.74 1.52 3.81
C ASP A 101 2.79 0.99 4.90
N ALA A 102 2.48 1.82 5.90
CA ALA A 102 1.52 1.47 6.95
C ALA A 102 0.11 1.17 6.40
N MET A 103 -0.33 1.94 5.41
CA MET A 103 -1.57 1.68 4.68
C MET A 103 -1.54 0.32 3.98
N SER A 104 -0.41 -0.05 3.36
CA SER A 104 -0.23 -1.36 2.71
C SER A 104 -0.41 -2.50 3.70
N TYR A 105 0.26 -2.41 4.87
CA TYR A 105 0.19 -3.44 5.93
C TYR A 105 -1.24 -3.68 6.43
N SER A 106 -2.03 -2.60 6.49
CA SER A 106 -3.43 -2.63 6.95
C SER A 106 -4.44 -2.75 5.80
N LYS A 107 -3.98 -3.00 4.58
CA LYS A 107 -4.80 -3.12 3.36
C LYS A 107 -5.68 -1.91 3.04
N PHE A 108 -5.31 -0.70 3.44
CA PHE A 108 -5.93 0.54 2.94
C PHE A 108 -5.59 0.74 1.45
N ASN A 109 -6.46 1.44 0.72
CA ASN A 109 -6.30 1.61 -0.73
C ASN A 109 -6.56 3.05 -1.22
N VAL A 110 -7.08 3.94 -0.37
CA VAL A 110 -7.27 5.34 -0.72
C VAL A 110 -6.50 6.24 0.23
N LEU A 111 -5.60 7.05 -0.32
CA LEU A 111 -5.00 8.18 0.39
C LEU A 111 -5.81 9.42 0.07
N HIS A 112 -6.60 9.89 1.03
CA HIS A 112 -7.26 11.19 0.92
C HIS A 112 -6.26 12.28 1.31
N TRP A 113 -5.59 12.86 0.32
CA TRP A 113 -4.58 13.88 0.56
C TRP A 113 -5.19 15.28 0.57
N HIS A 114 -5.43 15.81 1.77
CA HIS A 114 -5.80 17.20 1.97
C HIS A 114 -4.55 18.08 1.86
N ILE A 115 -4.22 18.43 0.62
CA ILE A 115 -2.90 18.99 0.28
C ILE A 115 -2.78 20.48 0.64
N THR A 116 -3.87 21.24 0.56
CA THR A 116 -3.91 22.70 0.71
C THR A 116 -5.09 23.10 1.61
N ASP A 117 -4.92 24.17 2.38
CA ASP A 117 -5.91 24.76 3.30
C ASP A 117 -5.51 26.24 3.53
N ASP A 118 -6.22 26.95 4.40
CA ASP A 118 -6.03 28.40 4.62
C ASP A 118 -4.60 28.74 5.08
N GLN A 119 -3.95 27.84 5.83
CA GLN A 119 -2.64 28.12 6.44
C GLN A 119 -1.48 27.99 5.45
N SER A 120 -1.56 27.09 4.46
CA SER A 120 -0.50 26.94 3.48
C SER A 120 -0.91 26.26 2.17
N PHE A 121 -0.14 26.59 1.12
CA PHE A 121 -0.30 26.04 -0.22
C PHE A 121 0.99 25.29 -0.66
N PRO A 122 1.22 24.05 -0.21
CA PRO A 122 2.46 23.32 -0.51
C PRO A 122 2.52 22.76 -1.94
N TYR A 123 1.38 22.63 -2.63
CA TYR A 123 1.32 22.12 -3.99
C TYR A 123 1.93 23.10 -5.00
N GLU A 124 2.83 22.62 -5.85
CA GLU A 124 3.43 23.42 -6.91
C GLU A 124 2.64 23.28 -8.22
N SER A 125 1.86 24.32 -8.53
CA SER A 125 1.13 24.38 -9.81
C SER A 125 2.05 24.82 -10.94
N ILE A 126 2.04 24.09 -12.06
CA ILE A 126 2.76 24.47 -13.29
C ILE A 126 2.25 25.81 -13.83
N VAL A 127 0.94 25.98 -13.85
CA VAL A 127 0.28 27.14 -14.46
C VAL A 127 0.37 28.36 -13.55
N PHE A 128 0.34 28.15 -12.23
CA PHE A 128 0.41 29.21 -11.23
C PHE A 128 1.52 28.99 -10.18
N PRO A 129 2.81 29.12 -10.55
CA PRO A 129 3.92 28.88 -9.63
C PRO A 129 3.94 29.80 -8.40
N GLN A 130 3.28 30.96 -8.49
CA GLN A 130 3.23 31.94 -7.41
C GLN A 130 2.42 31.47 -6.18
N LEU A 131 1.52 30.48 -6.34
CA LEU A 131 0.67 30.00 -5.25
C LEU A 131 1.51 29.38 -4.12
N SER A 132 2.44 28.50 -4.48
CA SER A 132 3.34 27.87 -3.50
C SER A 132 4.47 28.77 -3.04
N GLN A 133 4.83 29.81 -3.80
CA GLN A 133 5.90 30.74 -3.42
C GLN A 133 5.45 31.75 -2.35
N LYS A 134 4.18 32.17 -2.38
CA LYS A 134 3.66 33.21 -1.49
C LYS A 134 3.18 32.67 -0.14
N VAL A 135 2.72 31.43 -0.08
CA VAL A 135 2.08 30.85 1.12
C VAL A 135 2.70 29.49 1.45
N ARG A 136 4.02 29.45 1.61
CA ARG A 136 4.78 28.26 2.02
C ARG A 136 5.18 28.37 3.48
N LEU A 137 4.92 27.32 4.27
CA LEU A 137 5.67 27.10 5.51
C LEU A 137 7.11 26.74 5.09
N CYS A 138 8.09 27.58 5.45
CA CYS A 138 9.48 27.54 4.97
C CYS A 138 10.14 26.14 5.10
N ASN A 139 10.20 25.37 4.01
CA ASN A 139 11.25 24.36 3.76
C ASN A 139 11.37 24.07 2.25
N PRO A 140 12.50 24.35 1.57
CA PRO A 140 12.65 24.29 0.11
C PRO A 140 12.44 22.92 -0.58
N SER A 141 12.45 21.81 0.15
CA SER A 141 12.70 20.46 -0.36
C SER A 141 11.50 19.68 -0.96
N VAL A 142 10.36 20.33 -1.21
CA VAL A 142 9.06 19.67 -1.52
C VAL A 142 8.66 19.71 -3.02
N SER A 143 9.44 20.32 -3.90
CA SER A 143 9.03 20.50 -5.32
C SER A 143 9.06 19.22 -6.17
N ARG A 144 9.38 18.05 -5.61
CA ARG A 144 9.78 16.87 -6.40
C ARG A 144 9.06 15.58 -6.05
N PHE A 145 7.73 15.63 -5.95
CA PHE A 145 6.90 14.42 -5.91
C PHE A 145 5.98 14.26 -7.13
N VAL A 146 5.82 15.30 -7.95
CA VAL A 146 4.81 15.32 -9.04
C VAL A 146 5.44 15.17 -10.43
N TYR A 147 6.77 15.11 -10.54
CA TYR A 147 7.47 15.10 -11.85
C TYR A 147 8.47 13.97 -12.10
N HIS A 148 8.66 13.03 -11.17
CA HIS A 148 9.54 11.86 -11.36
C HIS A 148 8.91 10.60 -10.80
#